data_AF-A0A955EFK4-F1
#
_entry.id   AF-A0A955EFK4-F1
#
_cell.length_a   1.000
_cell.length_b   1.000
_cell.length_c   1.000
_cell.angle_alpha   90.00
_cell.angle_beta   90.00
_cell.angle_gamma   90.00
#
_symmetry.space_group_name_H-M   'P 1'
#
loop_
_entity.id
_entity.type
_entity.pdbx_description
1 polymer ?
#
loop_
_entity_poly.entity_id
_entity_poly.type
_entity_poly.pdbx_seq_one_letter_code
_entity_poly.pdbx_strand_id
1 'polypeptide(L)'
;MDDNQTLEIDGNEPSDSKQKRANVKKDKKPVPKWLLWLLVLVLLLGVGAGVYYWQQQTVTEQSNKITTLEAQNAKLKKQVKDLKSDLSDAEKSAEESTGPSDDDLANIQAAISTENYAALEGYMADSVTVILAASEGLGERTPVQAVADLAYLSDADTPWDFALDSATLSGWASGGYGVYFPDGALVGRSADGYVVSFQFNDAGDITDIFFTGSDELL
;
A
#
# COMPACT_ATOMS: atom_id res chain seq x y z
N MET A 1 -26.82 16.68 -39.17
CA MET A 1 -27.89 17.55 -39.68
C MET A 1 -28.98 16.62 -40.10
N ASP A 2 -29.84 16.27 -39.14
CA ASP A 2 -31.02 15.46 -39.40
C ASP A 2 -32.18 16.18 -38.74
N ASP A 3 -33.04 16.67 -39.62
CA ASP A 3 -34.26 17.38 -39.36
C ASP A 3 -35.25 16.44 -38.65
N ASN A 4 -35.86 16.89 -37.55
CA ASN A 4 -37.18 16.39 -37.19
C ASN A 4 -38.11 17.55 -36.89
N GLN A 5 -39.17 17.56 -37.69
CA GLN A 5 -40.15 18.60 -37.82
C GLN A 5 -41.19 18.56 -36.70
N THR A 6 -41.59 19.77 -36.33
CA THR A 6 -42.80 20.29 -35.72
C THR A 6 -44.09 19.47 -35.97
N LEU A 7 -44.99 19.44 -34.97
CA LEU A 7 -46.44 19.56 -35.17
C LEU A 7 -47.09 20.26 -33.96
N GLU A 8 -47.50 21.51 -34.20
CA GLU A 8 -48.51 22.28 -33.46
C GLU A 8 -49.90 21.66 -33.64
N ILE A 9 -50.81 21.78 -32.65
CA ILE A 9 -52.27 22.02 -32.77
C ILE A 9 -52.72 22.59 -31.38
N ASP A 10 -52.97 23.91 -31.25
CA ASP A 10 -54.27 24.63 -31.41
C ASP A 10 -55.33 24.15 -30.38
N GLY A 11 -55.70 24.90 -29.35
CA GLY A 11 -56.48 26.14 -29.43
C GLY A 11 -57.96 25.83 -29.19
N ASN A 12 -58.51 26.17 -28.01
CA ASN A 12 -59.92 26.54 -27.86
C ASN A 12 -60.26 27.11 -26.46
N GLU A 13 -60.31 28.43 -26.36
CA GLU A 13 -61.31 29.18 -25.59
C GLU A 13 -62.43 29.60 -26.58
N PRO A 14 -63.62 30.10 -26.18
CA PRO A 14 -64.24 30.18 -24.86
C PRO A 14 -65.72 29.70 -24.86
N SER A 15 -66.36 29.60 -23.70
CA SER A 15 -67.81 29.84 -23.63
C SER A 15 -68.25 30.35 -22.26
N ASP A 16 -68.67 31.61 -22.32
CA ASP A 16 -69.30 32.42 -21.31
C ASP A 16 -70.67 31.83 -20.91
N SER A 17 -70.85 31.51 -19.63
CA SER A 17 -72.19 31.30 -19.08
C SER A 17 -72.33 31.95 -17.70
N LYS A 18 -72.95 33.13 -17.72
CA LYS A 18 -73.56 33.81 -16.57
C LYS A 18 -74.42 32.85 -15.75
N GLN A 19 -74.08 32.62 -14.48
CA GLN A 19 -75.06 32.19 -13.48
C GLN A 19 -74.91 32.94 -12.15
N LYS A 20 -75.80 33.93 -12.03
CA LYS A 20 -76.59 34.33 -10.87
C LYS A 20 -76.02 34.05 -9.47
N ARG A 21 -75.75 35.17 -8.80
CA ARG A 21 -75.68 35.38 -7.34
C ARG A 21 -76.57 34.42 -6.54
N ALA A 22 -75.95 33.69 -5.60
CA ALA A 22 -76.60 33.26 -4.36
C ALA A 22 -75.57 33.37 -3.23
N ASN A 23 -75.71 34.44 -2.43
CA ASN A 23 -74.95 34.65 -1.21
C ASN A 23 -75.49 33.67 -0.16
N VAL A 24 -74.94 32.45 -0.13
CA VAL A 24 -75.28 31.46 0.90
C VAL A 24 -74.49 31.84 2.16
N LYS A 25 -75.17 32.54 3.07
CA LYS A 25 -74.75 32.59 4.48
C LYS A 25 -74.71 31.16 4.99
N LYS A 26 -73.51 30.57 5.09
CA LYS A 26 -73.29 29.31 5.79
C LYS A 26 -73.42 29.58 7.28
N ASP A 27 -74.60 29.31 7.83
CA ASP A 27 -74.78 29.22 9.27
C ASP A 27 -73.85 28.12 9.81
N LYS A 28 -72.74 28.56 10.41
CA LYS A 28 -71.81 27.68 11.12
C LYS A 28 -72.54 27.16 12.37
N LYS A 29 -73.12 25.97 12.28
CA LYS A 29 -73.61 25.25 13.46
C LYS A 29 -72.42 25.03 14.41
N PRO A 30 -72.55 25.35 15.71
CA PRO A 30 -71.46 25.18 16.66
C PRO A 30 -71.12 23.69 16.74
N VAL A 31 -69.87 23.35 16.44
CA VAL A 31 -69.36 21.99 16.63
C VAL A 31 -69.52 21.67 18.12
N PRO A 32 -70.23 20.59 18.48
CA PRO A 32 -70.50 20.33 19.87
C PRO A 32 -69.17 19.98 20.56
N LYS A 33 -68.91 20.60 21.72
CA LYS A 33 -67.60 20.56 22.40
C LYS A 33 -67.04 19.15 22.59
N TRP A 34 -67.90 18.14 22.75
CA TRP A 34 -67.51 16.73 22.87
C TRP A 34 -66.85 16.15 21.60
N LEU A 35 -67.27 16.60 20.41
CA LEU A 35 -66.66 16.20 19.14
C LEU A 35 -65.26 16.83 18.99
N LEU A 36 -65.09 18.05 19.51
CA LEU A 36 -63.79 18.72 19.57
C LEU A 36 -62.82 17.96 20.51
N TRP A 37 -63.32 17.48 21.66
CA TRP A 37 -62.55 16.65 22.59
C TRP A 37 -62.16 15.28 22.00
N LEU A 38 -63.06 14.62 21.26
CA LEU A 38 -62.75 13.37 20.55
C LEU A 38 -61.64 13.58 19.51
N LEU A 39 -61.70 14.68 18.75
CA LEU A 39 -60.69 14.99 17.74
C LEU A 39 -59.32 15.25 18.39
N VAL A 40 -59.27 15.98 19.50
CA VAL A 40 -58.03 16.19 20.28
C VAL A 40 -57.46 14.88 20.80
N LEU A 41 -58.30 13.96 21.28
CA LEU A 41 -57.87 12.67 21.81
C LEU A 41 -57.28 11.76 20.71
N VAL A 42 -57.90 11.74 19.53
CA VAL A 42 -57.38 11.01 18.35
C VAL A 42 -56.06 11.61 17.87
N LEU A 43 -55.93 12.95 17.91
CA LEU A 43 -54.69 13.64 17.52
C LEU A 43 -53.55 13.32 18.50
N LEU A 44 -53.82 13.27 19.81
CA LEU A 44 -52.85 12.87 20.83
C LEU A 44 -52.40 11.41 20.68
N LEU A 45 -53.32 10.49 20.40
CA LEU A 45 -53.00 9.07 20.16
C LEU A 45 -52.19 8.88 18.86
N GLY A 46 -52.51 9.63 17.80
CA GLY A 46 -51.76 9.60 16.54
C GLY A 46 -50.32 10.11 16.68
N VAL A 47 -50.11 11.18 17.45
CA VAL A 47 -48.76 11.71 17.74
C VAL A 47 -47.94 10.71 18.56
N GLY A 48 -48.54 10.05 19.56
CA GLY A 48 -47.87 9.02 20.35
C GLY A 48 -47.38 7.82 19.52
N ALA A 49 -48.23 7.31 18.62
CA ALA A 49 -47.86 6.21 17.73
C ALA A 49 -46.76 6.61 16.71
N GLY A 50 -46.83 7.84 16.19
CA GLY A 50 -45.81 8.37 15.27
C GLY A 50 -44.43 8.54 15.92
N VAL A 51 -44.39 9.07 17.15
CA VAL A 51 -43.12 9.22 17.91
C VAL A 51 -42.53 7.86 18.26
N TYR A 52 -43.36 6.88 18.64
CA TYR A 52 -42.88 5.52 18.94
C TYR A 52 -42.27 4.84 17.71
N TYR A 53 -42.91 4.97 16.54
CA TYR A 53 -42.39 4.38 15.29
C TYR A 53 -41.09 5.06 14.83
N TRP A 54 -40.99 6.40 14.94
CA TRP A 54 -39.77 7.14 14.59
C TRP A 54 -38.62 6.82 15.55
N GLN A 55 -38.90 6.66 16.84
CA GLN A 55 -37.90 6.30 17.85
C GLN A 55 -37.38 4.87 17.63
N GLN A 56 -38.26 3.90 17.32
CA GLN A 56 -37.86 2.53 17.02
C GLN A 56 -36.92 2.44 15.80
N GLN A 57 -37.15 3.27 14.78
CA GLN A 57 -36.34 3.30 13.57
C GLN A 57 -34.95 3.92 13.84
N THR A 58 -34.88 4.97 14.67
CA THR A 58 -33.61 5.65 15.00
C THR A 58 -32.71 4.84 15.94
N VAL A 59 -33.30 4.10 16.88
CA VAL A 59 -32.57 3.23 17.84
C VAL A 59 -31.91 2.03 17.13
N THR A 60 -32.52 1.53 16.05
CA THR A 60 -31.98 0.40 15.28
C THR A 60 -30.75 0.79 14.46
N GLU A 61 -30.74 1.99 13.87
CA GLU A 61 -29.57 2.49 13.13
C GLU A 61 -28.38 2.81 14.04
N GLN A 62 -28.63 3.34 15.24
CA GLN A 62 -27.57 3.60 16.22
C GLN A 62 -26.98 2.31 16.81
N SER A 63 -27.81 1.30 17.08
CA SER A 63 -27.33 0.01 17.58
C SER A 63 -26.42 -0.68 16.56
N ASN A 64 -26.76 -0.64 15.28
CA ASN A 64 -25.92 -1.22 14.22
C ASN A 64 -24.56 -0.50 14.11
N LYS A 65 -24.52 0.83 14.32
CA LYS A 65 -23.26 1.59 14.36
C LYS A 65 -22.42 1.26 15.59
N ILE A 66 -23.04 1.10 16.76
CA ILE A 66 -22.35 0.70 18.00
C ILE A 66 -21.73 -0.70 17.84
N THR A 67 -22.50 -1.67 17.35
CA THR A 67 -22.00 -3.04 17.11
C THR A 67 -20.87 -3.06 16.09
N THR A 68 -20.96 -2.23 15.04
CA THR A 68 -19.89 -2.12 14.03
C THR A 68 -18.63 -1.47 14.61
N LEU A 69 -18.77 -0.43 15.43
CA LEU A 69 -17.66 0.24 16.10
C LEU A 69 -16.99 -0.67 17.13
N GLU A 70 -17.75 -1.48 17.86
CA GLU A 70 -17.20 -2.47 18.80
C GLU A 70 -16.46 -3.59 18.05
N ALA A 71 -17.00 -4.09 16.93
CA ALA A 71 -16.33 -5.06 16.09
C ALA A 71 -15.04 -4.50 15.47
N GLN A 72 -15.04 -3.25 15.02
CA GLN A 72 -13.84 -2.57 14.53
C GLN A 72 -12.81 -2.35 15.64
N ASN A 73 -13.23 -1.95 16.85
CA ASN A 73 -12.33 -1.80 17.98
C ASN A 73 -11.74 -3.14 18.44
N ALA A 74 -12.51 -4.22 18.41
CA ALA A 74 -12.02 -5.56 18.70
C ALA A 74 -11.00 -6.02 17.64
N LYS A 75 -11.28 -5.75 16.36
CA LYS A 75 -10.35 -6.04 15.25
C LYS A 75 -9.07 -5.22 15.35
N LEU A 76 -9.17 -3.91 15.61
CA LEU A 76 -8.01 -3.03 15.80
C LEU A 76 -7.21 -3.44 17.03
N LYS A 77 -7.84 -3.77 18.16
CA LYS A 77 -7.14 -4.28 19.35
C LYS A 77 -6.43 -5.60 19.07
N LYS A 78 -7.04 -6.48 18.28
CA LYS A 78 -6.40 -7.72 17.86
C LYS A 78 -5.19 -7.43 16.96
N GLN A 79 -5.35 -6.58 15.95
CA GLN A 79 -4.25 -6.16 15.07
C GLN A 79 -3.12 -5.49 15.86
N VAL A 80 -3.42 -4.57 16.77
CA VAL A 80 -2.41 -3.93 17.63
C VAL A 80 -1.72 -4.96 18.53
N LYS A 81 -2.44 -5.96 19.03
CA LYS A 81 -1.86 -7.02 19.85
C LYS A 81 -0.97 -7.96 19.02
N ASP A 82 -1.41 -8.32 17.82
CA ASP A 82 -0.67 -9.18 16.89
C ASP A 82 0.59 -8.44 16.42
N LEU A 83 0.48 -7.18 15.95
CA LEU A 83 1.64 -6.34 15.61
C LEU A 83 2.59 -6.11 16.79
N LYS A 84 2.08 -5.98 18.01
CA LYS A 84 2.93 -5.83 19.20
C LYS A 84 3.61 -7.14 19.60
N SER A 85 2.99 -8.29 19.32
CA SER A 85 3.63 -9.59 19.46
C SER A 85 4.74 -9.72 18.42
N ASP A 86 4.45 -9.41 17.16
CA ASP A 86 5.41 -9.46 16.06
C ASP A 86 6.60 -8.51 16.30
N LEU A 87 6.36 -7.31 16.84
CA LEU A 87 7.40 -6.37 17.24
C LEU A 87 8.17 -6.84 18.48
N SER A 88 7.53 -7.50 19.43
CA SER A 88 8.20 -8.05 20.62
C SER A 88 9.04 -9.28 20.29
N ASP A 89 8.66 -10.04 19.28
CA ASP A 89 9.43 -11.17 18.75
C ASP A 89 10.59 -10.67 17.87
N ALA A 90 10.41 -9.55 17.15
CA ALA A 90 11.48 -8.84 16.46
C ALA A 90 12.47 -8.15 17.43
N GLU A 91 12.00 -7.52 18.50
CA GLU A 91 12.86 -6.90 19.54
C GLU A 91 13.61 -7.95 20.38
N LYS A 92 13.08 -9.17 20.50
CA LYS A 92 13.77 -10.29 21.16
C LYS A 92 14.81 -10.97 20.25
N SER A 93 14.78 -10.67 18.95
CA SER A 93 15.83 -11.03 17.99
C SER A 93 16.79 -9.85 17.70
N ALA A 94 16.58 -8.69 18.33
CA ALA A 94 17.44 -7.51 18.23
C ALA A 94 18.56 -7.51 19.29
N GLU A 95 19.06 -8.68 19.69
CA GLU A 95 20.37 -8.81 20.32
C GLU A 95 21.40 -8.92 19.18
N GLU A 96 22.08 -7.79 18.94
CA GLU A 96 23.20 -7.56 18.00
C GLU A 96 22.84 -7.52 16.50
N SER A 97 22.70 -6.31 15.96
CA SER A 97 22.91 -6.06 14.52
C SER A 97 24.38 -6.32 14.21
N THR A 98 24.72 -7.56 13.85
CA THR A 98 26.12 -7.95 13.60
C THR A 98 26.56 -7.75 12.15
N GLY A 99 25.65 -7.42 11.23
CA GLY A 99 25.94 -7.56 9.80
C GLY A 99 26.27 -9.03 9.45
N PRO A 100 26.83 -9.29 8.25
CA PRO A 100 27.22 -10.64 7.87
C PRO A 100 28.35 -11.16 8.76
N SER A 101 28.31 -12.44 9.13
CA SER A 101 29.41 -13.04 9.88
C SER A 101 30.66 -13.24 9.01
N ASP A 102 31.83 -13.40 9.62
CA ASP A 102 33.08 -13.69 8.90
C ASP A 102 32.97 -14.97 8.05
N ASP A 103 32.23 -15.97 8.54
CA ASP A 103 31.97 -17.23 7.82
C ASP A 103 31.06 -16.98 6.60
N ASP A 104 30.04 -16.12 6.72
CA ASP A 104 29.17 -15.75 5.60
C ASP A 104 29.97 -15.01 4.53
N LEU A 105 30.79 -14.04 4.91
CA LEU A 105 31.67 -13.31 4.00
C LEU A 105 32.64 -14.24 3.27
N ALA A 106 33.27 -15.18 3.99
CA ALA A 106 34.15 -16.17 3.38
C ALA A 106 33.41 -17.09 2.39
N ASN A 107 32.19 -17.48 2.71
CA ASN A 107 31.36 -18.30 1.81
C ASN A 107 30.92 -17.54 0.56
N ILE A 108 30.58 -16.25 0.69
CA ILE A 108 30.24 -15.39 -0.45
C ILE A 108 31.46 -15.22 -1.37
N GLN A 109 32.65 -14.94 -0.81
CA GLN A 109 33.90 -14.86 -1.57
C GLN A 109 34.20 -16.16 -2.32
N ALA A 110 34.03 -17.31 -1.65
CA ALA A 110 34.22 -18.62 -2.25
C ALA A 110 33.25 -18.87 -3.40
N ALA A 111 31.97 -18.52 -3.22
CA ALA A 111 30.96 -18.68 -4.26
C ALA A 111 31.30 -17.89 -5.53
N ILE A 112 31.82 -16.67 -5.42
CA ILE A 112 32.32 -15.90 -6.56
C ILE A 112 33.57 -16.54 -7.16
N SER A 113 34.55 -16.87 -6.32
CA SER A 113 35.83 -17.41 -6.79
C SER A 113 35.72 -18.77 -7.48
N THR A 114 34.70 -19.56 -7.15
CA THR A 114 34.43 -20.88 -7.75
C THR A 114 33.26 -20.87 -8.74
N GLU A 115 32.74 -19.70 -9.10
CA GLU A 115 31.56 -19.54 -9.97
C GLU A 115 30.33 -20.33 -9.50
N ASN A 116 30.22 -20.60 -8.20
CA ASN A 116 29.10 -21.32 -7.59
C ASN A 116 28.04 -20.31 -7.10
N TYR A 117 27.50 -19.51 -8.01
CA TYR A 117 26.58 -18.43 -7.67
C TYR A 117 25.29 -18.94 -7.00
N ALA A 118 24.87 -20.17 -7.26
CA ALA A 118 23.72 -20.79 -6.59
C ALA A 118 23.87 -20.86 -5.06
N ALA A 119 25.11 -20.92 -4.55
CA ALA A 119 25.35 -20.87 -3.11
C ALA A 119 25.02 -19.51 -2.48
N LEU A 120 24.89 -18.44 -3.28
CA LEU A 120 24.60 -17.09 -2.81
C LEU A 120 23.13 -16.89 -2.42
N GLU A 121 22.20 -17.72 -2.93
CA GLU A 121 20.76 -17.53 -2.68
C GLU A 121 20.41 -17.49 -1.19
N GLY A 122 21.10 -18.29 -0.37
CA GLY A 122 20.87 -18.36 1.07
C GLY A 122 21.39 -17.17 1.88
N TYR A 123 22.16 -16.27 1.26
CA TYR A 123 22.69 -15.05 1.88
C TYR A 123 21.97 -13.79 1.40
N MET A 124 20.93 -13.92 0.57
CA MET A 124 20.21 -12.79 -0.01
C MET A 124 18.93 -12.49 0.76
N ALA A 125 18.59 -11.20 0.85
CA ALA A 125 17.27 -10.80 1.28
C ALA A 125 16.22 -11.28 0.26
N ASP A 126 14.93 -11.31 0.66
CA ASP A 126 13.82 -11.72 -0.23
C ASP A 126 13.76 -10.90 -1.54
N SER A 127 14.31 -9.69 -1.52
CA SER A 127 14.40 -8.77 -2.65
C SER A 127 15.77 -8.11 -2.68
N VAL A 128 16.44 -8.17 -3.83
CA VAL A 128 17.81 -7.69 -4.05
C VAL A 128 17.83 -6.72 -5.21
N THR A 129 18.45 -5.57 -5.05
CA THR A 129 18.69 -4.64 -6.15
C THR A 129 19.94 -5.06 -6.91
N VAL A 130 19.82 -5.30 -8.22
CA VAL A 130 20.94 -5.71 -9.06
C VAL A 130 21.26 -4.64 -10.11
N ILE A 131 22.53 -4.24 -10.16
CA ILE A 131 23.04 -3.19 -11.05
C ILE A 131 24.24 -3.70 -11.83
N LEU A 132 24.14 -3.66 -13.15
CA LEU A 132 25.26 -3.84 -14.06
C LEU A 132 25.72 -2.46 -14.54
N ALA A 133 27.00 -2.13 -14.37
CA ALA A 133 27.56 -0.88 -14.85
C ALA A 133 27.32 -0.68 -16.35
N ALA A 134 27.12 0.58 -16.75
CA ALA A 134 26.78 1.02 -18.11
C ALA A 134 25.45 0.47 -18.69
N SER A 135 24.66 -0.24 -17.88
CA SER A 135 23.25 -0.56 -18.13
C SER A 135 22.36 0.29 -17.21
N GLU A 136 21.09 0.51 -17.57
CA GLU A 136 20.09 1.20 -16.71
C GLU A 136 19.70 0.39 -15.45
N GLY A 137 20.55 -0.55 -15.01
CA GLY A 137 20.28 -1.48 -13.92
C GLY A 137 19.36 -2.63 -14.33
N LEU A 138 19.52 -3.76 -13.64
CA LEU A 138 18.57 -4.88 -13.74
C LEU A 138 17.39 -4.67 -12.77
N GLY A 139 17.57 -3.80 -11.77
CA GLY A 139 16.54 -3.38 -10.83
C GLY A 139 16.32 -4.41 -9.73
N GLU A 140 15.11 -4.41 -9.17
CA GLU A 140 14.71 -5.35 -8.13
C GLU A 140 14.61 -6.78 -8.66
N ARG A 141 15.20 -7.74 -7.94
CA ARG A 141 15.30 -9.15 -8.30
C ARG A 141 14.99 -10.05 -7.11
N THR A 142 14.45 -11.23 -7.39
CA THR A 142 14.45 -12.32 -6.41
C THR A 142 15.87 -12.91 -6.29
N PRO A 143 16.21 -13.63 -5.20
CA PRO A 143 17.52 -14.28 -5.08
C PRO A 143 17.90 -15.16 -6.28
N VAL A 144 16.95 -15.97 -6.76
CA VAL A 144 17.14 -16.83 -7.94
C VAL A 144 17.45 -16.01 -9.20
N GLN A 145 16.78 -14.87 -9.39
CA GLN A 145 17.04 -14.00 -10.53
C GLN A 145 18.40 -13.30 -10.41
N ALA A 146 18.74 -12.81 -9.22
CA ALA A 146 20.02 -12.17 -8.96
C ALA A 146 21.21 -13.13 -9.20
N VAL A 147 21.07 -14.38 -8.79
CA VAL A 147 22.06 -15.44 -9.10
C VAL A 147 22.17 -15.70 -10.60
N ALA A 148 21.05 -15.72 -11.33
CA ALA A 148 21.09 -15.86 -12.79
C ALA A 148 21.77 -14.66 -13.47
N ASP A 149 21.57 -13.45 -12.94
CA ASP A 149 22.16 -12.22 -13.46
C ASP A 149 23.68 -12.17 -13.20
N LEU A 150 24.17 -12.76 -12.10
CA LEU A 150 25.60 -12.93 -11.79
C LEU A 150 26.35 -13.81 -12.80
N ALA A 151 25.66 -14.57 -13.65
CA ALA A 151 26.29 -15.31 -14.75
C ALA A 151 27.07 -14.39 -15.71
N TYR A 152 26.81 -13.07 -15.70
CA TYR A 152 27.63 -12.09 -16.42
C TYR A 152 29.12 -12.14 -16.02
N LEU A 153 29.42 -12.56 -14.79
CA LEU A 153 30.79 -12.69 -14.28
C LEU A 153 31.49 -13.98 -14.71
N SER A 154 30.84 -14.89 -15.46
CA SER A 154 31.46 -16.16 -15.88
C SER A 154 32.65 -15.99 -16.83
N ASP A 155 32.77 -14.82 -17.45
CA ASP A 155 33.89 -14.50 -18.35
C ASP A 155 35.08 -13.86 -17.60
N ALA A 156 34.99 -13.68 -16.27
CA ALA A 156 36.05 -13.09 -15.46
C ALA A 156 37.20 -14.06 -15.18
N ASP A 157 38.43 -13.58 -15.23
CA ASP A 157 39.61 -14.38 -14.95
C ASP A 157 39.91 -14.49 -13.44
N THR A 158 40.23 -15.71 -12.99
CA THR A 158 40.75 -15.95 -11.64
C THR A 158 42.23 -15.54 -11.50
N PRO A 159 42.73 -15.19 -10.30
CA PRO A 159 42.01 -15.15 -9.02
C PRO A 159 41.17 -13.88 -8.83
N TRP A 160 40.18 -13.98 -7.96
CA TRP A 160 39.49 -12.82 -7.38
C TRP A 160 40.24 -12.31 -6.15
N ASP A 161 40.40 -10.99 -6.06
CA ASP A 161 40.95 -10.27 -4.91
C ASP A 161 39.84 -9.54 -4.16
N PHE A 162 39.63 -9.94 -2.91
CA PHE A 162 38.69 -9.31 -1.97
C PHE A 162 39.39 -8.47 -0.89
N ALA A 163 40.72 -8.38 -0.94
CA ALA A 163 41.55 -7.63 -0.01
C ALA A 163 42.11 -6.36 -0.66
N LEU A 164 41.24 -5.65 -1.40
CA LEU A 164 41.58 -4.43 -2.11
C LEU A 164 42.07 -3.33 -1.17
N ASP A 165 43.08 -2.58 -1.60
CA ASP A 165 43.60 -1.50 -0.78
C ASP A 165 42.61 -0.33 -0.66
N SER A 166 42.72 0.40 0.45
CA SER A 166 41.81 1.50 0.75
C SER A 166 41.84 2.62 -0.28
N ALA A 167 42.96 2.80 -1.01
CA ALA A 167 43.05 3.85 -2.03
C ALA A 167 42.24 3.49 -3.27
N THR A 168 42.27 2.21 -3.68
CA THR A 168 41.39 1.68 -4.75
C THR A 168 39.92 1.85 -4.38
N LEU A 169 39.51 1.38 -3.19
CA LEU A 169 38.12 1.49 -2.74
C LEU A 169 37.67 2.95 -2.63
N SER A 170 38.52 3.83 -2.09
CA SER A 170 38.23 5.27 -2.02
C SER A 170 38.10 5.91 -3.41
N GLY A 171 38.90 5.44 -4.37
CA GLY A 171 38.81 5.88 -5.77
C GLY A 171 37.43 5.58 -6.35
N TRP A 172 36.98 4.32 -6.25
CA TRP A 172 35.67 3.89 -6.76
C TRP A 172 34.50 4.54 -6.00
N ALA A 173 34.61 4.67 -4.68
CA ALA A 173 33.62 5.37 -3.85
C ALA A 173 33.46 6.86 -4.22
N SER A 174 34.48 7.47 -4.83
CA SER A 174 34.43 8.86 -5.32
C SER A 174 33.93 9.00 -6.77
N GLY A 175 33.80 7.88 -7.48
CA GLY A 175 33.41 7.80 -8.89
C GLY A 175 31.91 7.87 -9.12
N GLY A 176 31.50 7.68 -10.38
CA GLY A 176 30.09 7.73 -10.79
C GLY A 176 29.22 6.63 -10.17
N TYR A 177 29.87 5.51 -9.78
CA TYR A 177 29.25 4.36 -9.14
C TYR A 177 29.49 4.32 -7.63
N GLY A 178 29.94 5.42 -7.02
CA GLY A 178 30.39 5.44 -5.63
C GLY A 178 29.37 4.95 -4.59
N VAL A 179 28.07 5.06 -4.89
CA VAL A 179 26.98 4.54 -4.04
C VAL A 179 27.04 3.01 -3.84
N TYR A 180 27.73 2.29 -4.71
CA TYR A 180 27.88 0.83 -4.63
C TYR A 180 29.17 0.39 -3.93
N PHE A 181 29.97 1.33 -3.41
CA PHE A 181 31.18 1.05 -2.63
C PHE A 181 31.13 1.73 -1.25
N PRO A 182 30.05 1.58 -0.46
CA PRO A 182 30.02 2.11 0.89
C PRO A 182 30.96 1.33 1.81
N ASP A 183 31.28 1.93 2.95
CA ASP A 183 31.95 1.22 4.04
C ASP A 183 31.13 -0.01 4.46
N GLY A 184 31.78 -1.16 4.59
CA GLY A 184 31.16 -2.43 4.96
C GLY A 184 30.65 -3.28 3.78
N ALA A 185 30.73 -2.78 2.54
CA ALA A 185 30.48 -3.61 1.37
C ALA A 185 31.58 -4.65 1.17
N LEU A 186 31.21 -5.86 0.73
CA LEU A 186 32.17 -6.86 0.28
C LEU A 186 32.46 -6.63 -1.20
N VAL A 187 33.69 -6.21 -1.50
CA VAL A 187 34.10 -5.85 -2.86
C VAL A 187 35.17 -6.80 -3.36
N GLY A 188 34.95 -7.38 -4.53
CA GLY A 188 35.88 -8.28 -5.21
C GLY A 188 36.28 -7.75 -6.57
N ARG A 189 37.53 -7.98 -6.96
CA ARG A 189 38.07 -7.69 -8.30
C ARG A 189 38.70 -8.94 -8.90
N SER A 190 38.36 -9.29 -10.13
CA SER A 190 38.99 -10.39 -10.86
C SER A 190 40.38 -10.01 -11.41
N ALA A 191 41.13 -10.98 -11.90
CA ALA A 191 42.48 -10.77 -12.44
C ALA A 191 42.49 -9.89 -13.71
N ASP A 192 41.42 -9.93 -14.49
CA ASP A 192 41.20 -9.15 -15.71
C ASP A 192 40.35 -7.88 -15.50
N GLY A 193 39.97 -7.59 -14.24
CA GLY A 193 39.39 -6.31 -13.86
C GLY A 193 37.86 -6.26 -13.78
N TYR A 194 37.15 -7.37 -13.86
CA TYR A 194 35.75 -7.40 -13.41
C TYR A 194 35.68 -7.01 -11.94
N VAL A 195 34.60 -6.33 -11.56
CA VAL A 195 34.37 -5.94 -10.16
C VAL A 195 32.96 -6.33 -9.76
N VAL A 196 32.81 -6.81 -8.53
CA VAL A 196 31.54 -7.08 -7.87
C VAL A 196 31.53 -6.44 -6.49
N SER A 197 30.40 -5.91 -6.07
CA SER A 197 30.17 -5.35 -4.73
C SER A 197 28.85 -5.83 -4.16
N PHE A 198 28.89 -6.30 -2.91
CA PHE A 198 27.72 -6.74 -2.14
C PHE A 198 27.51 -5.81 -0.96
N GLN A 199 26.29 -5.28 -0.80
CA GLN A 199 25.87 -4.55 0.39
C GLN A 199 24.89 -5.40 1.20
N PHE A 200 24.86 -5.17 2.51
CA PHE A 200 24.14 -6.00 3.46
C PHE A 200 23.18 -5.17 4.32
N ASN A 201 22.08 -5.79 4.73
CA ASN A 201 21.22 -5.25 5.79
C ASN A 201 21.81 -5.55 7.19
N ASP A 202 21.14 -5.06 8.23
CA ASP A 202 21.51 -5.27 9.64
C ASP A 202 21.50 -6.74 10.07
N ALA A 203 20.74 -7.60 9.37
CA ALA A 203 20.69 -9.04 9.58
C ALA A 203 21.81 -9.81 8.84
N GLY A 204 22.60 -9.12 8.02
CA GLY A 204 23.68 -9.71 7.23
C GLY A 204 23.27 -10.24 5.86
N ASP A 205 22.02 -10.05 5.44
CA ASP A 205 21.57 -10.48 4.11
C ASP A 205 21.96 -9.45 3.04
N ILE A 206 22.35 -9.94 1.86
CA ILE A 206 22.66 -9.14 0.68
C ILE A 206 21.39 -8.41 0.20
N THR A 207 21.45 -7.08 0.13
CA THR A 207 20.36 -6.24 -0.39
C THR A 207 20.66 -5.63 -1.75
N ASP A 208 21.94 -5.41 -2.05
CA ASP A 208 22.38 -4.78 -3.28
C ASP A 208 23.58 -5.52 -3.86
N ILE A 209 23.51 -5.77 -5.17
CA ILE A 209 24.59 -6.38 -5.95
C ILE A 209 24.91 -5.43 -7.09
N PHE A 210 26.15 -4.97 -7.12
CA PHE A 210 26.70 -4.22 -8.24
C PHE A 210 27.79 -5.06 -8.91
N PHE A 211 27.83 -5.06 -10.24
CA PHE A 211 28.96 -5.60 -10.99
C PHE A 211 29.27 -4.85 -12.28
N THR A 212 30.50 -4.98 -12.73
CA THR A 212 31.01 -4.41 -13.99
C THR A 212 31.98 -5.37 -14.66
N GLY A 213 32.04 -5.33 -15.99
CA GLY A 213 33.01 -6.09 -16.79
C GLY A 213 34.42 -5.49 -16.80
N SER A 214 34.60 -4.29 -16.21
CA SER A 214 35.90 -3.64 -16.11
C SER A 214 35.89 -2.57 -15.02
N ASP A 215 36.97 -2.50 -14.24
CA ASP A 215 37.23 -1.47 -13.23
C ASP A 215 37.56 -0.10 -13.85
N GLU A 216 37.84 -0.04 -15.16
CA GLU A 216 38.01 1.22 -15.90
C GLU A 216 36.70 2.02 -16.00
N LEU A 217 35.55 1.40 -15.72
CA LEU A 217 34.23 2.03 -15.74
C LEU A 217 33.86 2.72 -14.41
N LEU A 218 34.67 2.56 -13.36
CA LEU A 218 34.35 2.96 -11.98
C LEU A 218 34.81 4.39 -11.63
#